data_AF-A0A971KLV6-F1
#
_entry.id   AF-A0A971KLV6-F1
#
_cell.length_a   1.000
_cell.length_b   1.000
_cell.length_c   1.000
_cell.angle_alpha   90.00
_cell.angle_beta   90.00
_cell.angle_gamma   90.00
#
_symmetry.space_group_name_H-M   'P 1'
#
loop_
_entity.id
_entity.type
_entity.pdbx_description
1 polymer ?
#
loop_
_entity_poly.entity_id
_entity_poly.type
_entity_poly.pdbx_seq_one_letter_code
_entity_poly.pdbx_strand_id
1 'polypeptide(L)' 'MDKLNLGKGFNLRKLYNILTSEERELYEKIIDDIGKNSNFYTTSSPEEITDHLINNCGFNKEEIYKLFKKVDSINRGEA' A
#
# COMPACT_ATOMS: atom_id res chain seq x y z
N MET A 1 -15.54 4.97 7.87
CA MET A 1 -14.42 4.07 7.53
C MET A 1 -15.01 2.89 6.80
N ASP A 2 -15.19 3.04 5.49
CA ASP A 2 -15.61 1.95 4.63
C ASP A 2 -14.60 0.82 4.73
N LYS A 3 -15.12 -0.39 4.99
CA LYS A 3 -14.31 -1.59 5.08
C LYS A 3 -13.74 -1.85 3.70
N LEU A 4 -12.47 -1.50 3.50
CA LEU A 4 -11.66 -2.00 2.39
C LEU A 4 -11.85 -3.52 2.36
N ASN A 5 -12.46 -4.03 1.29
CA ASN A 5 -12.68 -5.44 1.09
C ASN A 5 -11.35 -6.07 0.65
N LEU A 6 -10.38 -6.06 1.56
CA LEU A 6 -9.11 -6.77 1.44
C LEU A 6 -9.49 -8.25 1.39
N GLY A 7 -9.33 -8.86 0.21
CA GLY A 7 -9.86 -10.18 -0.12
C GLY A 7 -9.61 -11.24 0.96
N LYS A 8 -10.50 -12.24 1.01
CA LYS A 8 -10.47 -13.40 1.93
C LYS A 8 -9.03 -13.95 2.08
N GLY A 9 -8.29 -13.49 3.09
CA GLY A 9 -6.90 -13.93 3.35
C GLY A 9 -5.95 -12.86 3.88
N PHE A 10 -6.18 -11.57 3.63
CA PHE A 10 -5.23 -10.54 4.07
C PHE A 10 -5.34 -10.23 5.58
N ASN A 11 -4.27 -10.48 6.34
CA ASN A 11 -4.26 -10.27 7.78
C ASN A 11 -3.80 -8.85 8.15
N LEU A 12 -4.75 -7.91 8.14
CA LEU A 12 -4.50 -6.50 8.46
C LEU A 12 -3.86 -6.30 9.85
N ARG A 13 -4.29 -7.10 10.83
CA ARG A 13 -3.72 -7.05 12.19
C ARG A 13 -2.23 -7.43 12.18
N LYS A 14 -1.87 -8.46 11.43
CA LYS A 14 -0.47 -8.90 11.29
C LYS A 14 0.36 -7.84 10.55
N LEU A 15 -0.19 -7.24 9.49
CA LEU A 15 0.46 -6.12 8.81
C LEU A 15 0.76 -4.99 9.80
N TYR A 16 -0.24 -4.50 10.53
CA TYR A 16 -0.05 -3.38 11.45
C TYR A 16 1.02 -3.71 12.49
N ASN A 17 1.09 -4.95 13.00
CA ASN A 17 2.11 -5.35 13.95
C ASN A 17 3.56 -5.31 13.40
N ILE A 18 3.77 -5.51 12.09
CA ILE A 18 5.13 -5.52 11.48
C ILE A 18 5.56 -4.17 10.91
N LEU A 19 4.61 -3.26 10.69
CA LEU A 19 4.90 -1.91 10.22
C LEU A 19 5.34 -1.04 11.40
N THR A 20 6.39 -0.23 11.17
CA THR A 20 6.74 0.88 12.06
C THR A 20 5.66 1.96 12.00
N SER A 21 5.72 2.94 12.91
CA SER A 21 4.76 4.04 12.90
C SER A 21 4.80 4.81 11.57
N GLU A 22 5.99 5.07 11.03
CA GLU A 22 6.19 5.78 9.77
C GLU A 22 5.65 4.98 8.58
N GLU A 23 5.89 3.66 8.56
CA GLU A 23 5.38 2.79 7.51
C GLU A 23 3.85 2.66 7.55
N ARG A 24 3.23 2.71 8.75
CA ARG A 24 1.77 2.73 8.88
C ARG A 24 1.19 4.03 8.33
N GLU A 25 1.79 5.17 8.66
CA GLU A 25 1.39 6.45 8.10
C GLU A 25 1.50 6.47 6.57
N LEU A 26 2.59 5.92 6.02
CA LEU A 26 2.75 5.77 4.57
C LEU A 26 1.68 4.86 3.97
N TYR A 27 1.41 3.72 4.61
CA TYR A 27 0.36 2.80 4.18
C TYR A 27 -1.02 3.47 4.15
N GLU A 28 -1.39 4.20 5.21
CA GLU A 28 -2.66 4.91 5.27
C GLU A 28 -2.77 5.99 4.20
N LYS A 29 -1.69 6.75 3.94
CA LYS A 29 -1.66 7.74 2.85
C LYS A 29 -1.85 7.10 1.48
N ILE A 30 -1.20 5.96 1.21
CA ILE A 30 -1.36 5.23 -0.05
C ILE A 30 -2.80 4.73 -0.21
N ILE A 31 -3.38 4.18 0.86
CA ILE A 31 -4.77 3.69 0.83
C ILE A 31 -5.77 4.84 0.59
N ASP A 32 -5.57 5.99 1.23
CA ASP A 32 -6.40 7.19 1.00
C ASP A 32 -6.28 7.70 -0.44
N ASP A 33 -5.07 7.70 -0.99
CA ASP A 33 -4.83 8.09 -2.39
C ASP A 33 -5.48 7.11 -3.38
N ILE A 34 -5.38 5.80 -3.15
CA ILE A 34 -6.10 4.77 -3.93
C ILE A 34 -7.61 5.01 -3.88
N GLY A 35 -8.16 5.40 -2.72
CA GLY A 35 -9.57 5.73 -2.57
C GLY A 35 -10.00 6.91 -3.45
N LYS A 36 -9.16 7.96 -3.50
CA LYS A 36 -9.43 9.18 -4.30
C LYS A 36 -9.22 8.98 -5.80
N ASN A 37 -8.25 8.15 -6.17
CA ASN A 37 -7.82 7.94 -7.55
C ASN A 37 -8.13 6.53 -8.05
N SER A 38 -9.20 5.90 -7.55
CA SER A 38 -9.48 4.47 -7.76
C SER A 38 -9.44 4.03 -9.23
N ASN A 39 -9.98 4.84 -10.15
CA ASN A 39 -9.96 4.55 -11.57
C ASN A 39 -8.53 4.39 -12.11
N PHE A 40 -7.62 5.31 -11.75
CA PHE A 40 -6.21 5.26 -12.14
C PHE A 40 -5.56 3.94 -11.69
N TYR A 41 -5.68 3.60 -10.41
CA TYR A 41 -5.07 2.37 -9.87
C TYR A 41 -5.65 1.08 -10.44
N THR A 42 -6.89 1.10 -10.95
CA THR A 42 -7.50 -0.07 -11.59
C THR A 42 -7.15 -0.22 -13.08
N THR A 43 -6.69 0.84 -13.74
CA THR A 43 -6.39 0.83 -15.18
C THR A 43 -4.90 0.97 -15.52
N SER A 44 -4.11 1.48 -14.58
CA SER A 44 -2.70 1.77 -14.81
C SER A 44 -1.78 0.59 -14.59
N SER A 45 -0.61 0.65 -15.24
CA SER A 45 0.44 -0.32 -15.04
C SER A 45 1.14 -0.13 -13.68
N PRO A 46 1.86 -1.16 -13.17
CA PRO A 46 2.67 -1.02 -11.97
C PRO A 46 3.71 0.10 -12.05
N GLU A 47 4.28 0.34 -13.23
CA GLU A 47 5.24 1.42 -13.48
C GLU A 47 4.58 2.79 -13.34
N GLU A 48 3.41 2.98 -13.95
CA GLU A 48 2.62 4.22 -13.84
C GLU A 48 2.19 4.49 -12.40
N ILE A 49 1.75 3.45 -11.68
CA ILE A 49 1.39 3.55 -10.26
C ILE A 49 2.61 3.96 -9.42
N THR A 50 3.76 3.35 -9.67
CA THR A 50 5.00 3.68 -8.95
C THR A 50 5.43 5.11 -9.23
N ASP A 51 5.35 5.54 -10.49
CA ASP A 51 5.67 6.91 -10.91
C ASP A 51 4.75 7.93 -10.23
N HIS A 52 3.44 7.67 -10.20
CA HIS A 52 2.46 8.49 -9.51
C HIS A 52 2.78 8.65 -8.02
N LEU A 53 3.06 7.54 -7.33
CA LEU A 53 3.38 7.58 -5.90
C LEU A 53 4.64 8.40 -5.60
N ILE A 54 5.64 8.38 -6.49
CA ILE A 54 6.90 9.11 -6.30
C ILE A 54 6.73 10.58 -6.70
N ASN A 55 6.26 10.83 -7.91
CA ASN A 55 6.29 12.16 -8.52
C ASN A 55 5.06 13.00 -8.17
N ASN A 56 3.88 12.37 -8.02
CA ASN A 56 2.64 13.09 -7.75
C ASN A 56 2.34 13.13 -6.24
N CYS A 57 2.54 12.02 -5.54
CA CYS A 57 2.33 11.95 -4.08
C CYS A 57 3.56 12.37 -3.27
N GLY A 58 4.75 12.44 -3.90
CA GLY A 58 5.99 12.86 -3.24
C GLY A 58 6.56 11.84 -2.27
N PHE A 59 6.18 10.56 -2.38
CA PHE A 59 6.65 9.52 -1.48
C PHE A 59 8.05 9.03 -1.86
N ASN A 60 8.82 8.62 -0.86
CA ASN A 60 10.15 8.08 -1.10
C ASN A 60 10.05 6.68 -1.74
N LYS A 61 10.73 6.52 -2.88
CA LYS A 61 10.78 5.25 -3.62
C LYS A 61 11.20 4.07 -2.73
N GLU A 62 12.28 4.20 -1.96
CA GLU A 62 12.80 3.11 -1.12
C GLU A 62 11.79 2.71 -0.03
N GLU A 63 11.13 3.67 0.59
CA GLU A 63 10.11 3.42 1.62
C GLU A 63 8.88 2.71 1.03
N ILE A 64 8.42 3.13 -0.16
CA ILE A 64 7.33 2.44 -0.87
C ILE A 64 7.69 0.98 -1.13
N TYR A 65 8.89 0.71 -1.68
CA TYR A 65 9.32 -0.66 -1.97
C TYR A 65 9.44 -1.51 -0.70
N LYS A 66 9.98 -0.96 0.39
CA LYS A 66 10.06 -1.65 1.69
C LYS A 66 8.66 -1.99 2.21
N LEU A 67 7.74 -1.04 2.16
CA LEU A 67 6.35 -1.23 2.58
C LEU A 67 5.66 -2.31 1.73
N PHE A 68 5.73 -2.22 0.41
CA PHE A 68 5.10 -3.20 -0.49
C PHE A 68 5.65 -4.60 -0.29
N LYS A 69 6.96 -4.75 -0.05
CA LYS A 69 7.56 -6.06 0.28
C LYS A 69 6.98 -6.67 1.56
N LYS A 70 6.68 -5.86 2.57
CA LYS A 70 6.03 -6.31 3.82
C LYS A 70 4.56 -6.66 3.61
N VAL A 71 3.83 -5.87 2.82
CA VAL A 71 2.44 -6.17 2.46
C VAL A 71 2.36 -7.50 1.70
N ASP A 72 3.28 -7.70 0.76
CA ASP A 72 3.36 -8.89 -0.09
C ASP A 72 3.78 -10.15 0.70
N SER A 73 4.70 -10.03 1.67
CA SER A 73 5.06 -11.17 2.55
C SER A 73 3.90 -11.60 3.45
N ILE A 74 3.07 -10.65 3.92
CA ILE A 74 1.84 -10.95 4.66
C ILE A 74 0.84 -11.70 3.77
N ASN A 75 0.70 -11.25 2.52
CA ASN A 75 -0.21 -11.86 1.55
C ASN A 75 0.22 -13.30 1.18
N ARG A 76 1.54 -13.56 1.05
CA ARG A 76 2.08 -14.91 0.85
C ARG A 76 2.08 -15.79 2.11
N GLY A 77 1.85 -15.20 3.28
CA GLY A 77 1.90 -15.92 4.56
C GLY A 77 3.31 -16.19 5.07
N GLU A 78 4.32 -15.46 4.59
CA GLU A 78 5.75 -15.65 4.91
C GLU A 78 6.24 -14.84 6.13
N ALA A 79 5.42 -13.90 6.62
CA ALA A 79 5.76 -12.97 7.71
C ALA A 79 5.44 -13.49 9.12
#